data_AF-A0A5Q4E784-F1
#
_entry.id   AF-A0A5Q4E784-F1
#
_cell.length_a   1.000
_cell.length_b   1.000
_cell.length_c   1.000
_cell.angle_alpha   90.00
_cell.angle_beta   90.00
_cell.angle_gamma   90.00
#
_symmetry.space_group_name_H-M   'P 1'
#
loop_
_entity.id
_entity.type
_entity.pdbx_description
1 polymer ?
#
loop_
_entity_poly.entity_id
_entity_poly.type
_entity_poly.pdbx_seq_one_letter_code
_entity_poly.pdbx_strand_id
1 'polypeptide(L)'
;MMVAVAAAIASCRLPFQPQAESPAPPETAQPAPPVEPTPATPTNAPAATLPNALVAEWQPLSNVLLAFGSMTITPDQVQWSSGQSSPYQLVGTEGGYLLELEARPSFYDTQNQFIKLMPQADTNGAADSIEVAFYPDASHLQRDEYIMYGSYFAE
;
A
#
# COMPACT_ATOMS: atom_id res chain seq x y z
N MET A 1 -20.49 54.94 44.59
CA MET A 1 -21.62 54.73 43.66
C MET A 1 -22.04 53.28 43.82
N MET A 2 -23.18 53.07 44.48
CA MET A 2 -23.91 51.79 44.58
C MET A 2 -24.28 51.31 43.15
N VAL A 3 -24.49 50.03 42.84
CA VAL A 3 -25.58 49.16 43.34
C VAL A 3 -25.21 47.69 43.14
N ALA A 4 -25.45 46.89 44.18
CA ALA A 4 -25.52 45.44 44.13
C ALA A 4 -26.91 44.98 43.69
N VAL A 5 -27.03 43.86 42.96
CA VAL A 5 -28.28 43.11 42.84
C VAL A 5 -28.01 41.62 43.00
N ALA A 6 -28.55 41.08 44.08
CA ALA A 6 -28.79 39.65 44.31
C ALA A 6 -30.27 39.35 44.05
N ALA A 7 -30.58 38.16 43.56
CA ALA A 7 -31.89 37.49 43.68
C ALA A 7 -31.63 35.97 43.50
N ALA A 8 -31.95 34.99 44.36
CA ALA A 8 -33.00 34.72 45.35
C ALA A 8 -33.99 33.61 44.87
N ILE A 9 -33.70 32.38 45.33
CA ILE A 9 -34.57 31.33 45.94
C ILE A 9 -35.95 30.90 45.37
N ALA A 10 -36.11 29.56 45.37
CA ALA A 10 -37.22 28.76 45.93
C ALA A 10 -38.40 28.27 45.05
N SER A 11 -38.35 26.94 44.80
CA SER A 11 -39.37 25.90 45.10
C SER A 11 -40.85 26.10 44.73
N CYS A 12 -41.46 25.06 44.10
CA CYS A 12 -42.70 24.40 44.57
C CYS A 12 -43.21 23.28 43.62
N ARG A 13 -43.43 22.07 44.16
CA ARG A 13 -44.66 21.23 44.08
C ARG A 13 -44.39 19.71 44.01
N LEU A 14 -44.64 19.03 45.13
CA LEU A 14 -45.18 17.66 45.24
C LEU A 14 -46.72 17.80 45.41
N PRO A 15 -47.60 16.82 45.06
CA PRO A 15 -47.71 15.54 45.79
C PRO A 15 -48.29 14.30 45.02
N PHE A 16 -48.37 13.16 45.75
CA PHE A 16 -49.21 11.93 45.59
C PHE A 16 -48.66 10.65 44.89
N GLN A 17 -48.60 9.56 45.71
CA GLN A 17 -48.37 8.10 45.46
C GLN A 17 -49.68 7.42 44.95
N PRO A 18 -49.86 6.07 44.73
CA PRO A 18 -49.06 4.87 45.11
C PRO A 18 -49.11 3.65 44.11
N GLN A 19 -48.63 2.48 44.57
CA GLN A 19 -48.73 1.07 44.09
C GLN A 19 -47.37 0.48 43.69
N ALA A 20 -47.00 -0.77 43.94
CA ALA A 20 -47.42 -1.88 44.78
C ALA A 20 -46.29 -2.94 44.62
N GLU A 21 -46.06 -3.77 45.65
CA GLU A 21 -45.47 -5.13 45.61
C GLU A 21 -44.13 -5.45 44.85
N SER A 22 -43.25 -6.11 45.61
CA SER A 22 -42.09 -6.99 45.29
C SER A 22 -42.03 -7.64 43.88
N PRO A 23 -40.83 -7.97 43.33
CA PRO A 23 -39.89 -8.89 43.98
C PRO A 23 -38.38 -8.56 43.85
N ALA A 24 -37.59 -9.37 44.57
CA ALA A 24 -36.14 -9.39 44.78
C ALA A 24 -35.23 -8.82 43.67
N PRO A 25 -34.13 -8.11 44.02
CA PRO A 25 -33.06 -7.86 43.06
C PRO A 25 -32.25 -9.16 42.80
N PRO A 26 -32.01 -9.51 41.53
CA PRO A 26 -31.23 -10.68 41.14
C PRO A 26 -29.73 -10.48 41.39
N GLU A 27 -29.04 -11.61 41.43
CA GLU A 27 -27.62 -11.84 41.68
C GLU A 27 -26.65 -10.75 41.19
N THR A 28 -25.67 -10.51 42.06
CA THR A 28 -24.42 -9.79 41.85
C THR A 28 -23.84 -10.03 40.44
N ALA A 29 -23.95 -9.03 39.56
CA ALA A 29 -23.25 -9.04 38.28
C ALA A 29 -21.73 -8.89 38.52
N GLN A 30 -21.03 -10.00 38.45
CA GLN A 30 -19.58 -10.09 38.43
C GLN A 30 -19.05 -9.52 37.10
N PRO A 31 -17.98 -8.70 37.08
CA PRO A 31 -17.42 -8.15 35.84
C PRO A 31 -16.94 -9.27 34.91
N ALA A 32 -17.41 -9.28 33.66
CA ALA A 32 -16.90 -10.16 32.63
C ALA A 32 -15.41 -9.87 32.36
N PRO A 33 -14.56 -10.89 32.16
CA PRO A 33 -13.14 -10.69 31.89
C PRO A 33 -12.91 -9.97 30.55
N PRO A 34 -11.75 -9.32 30.36
CA PRO A 34 -11.41 -8.61 29.12
C PRO A 34 -11.41 -9.58 27.94
N VAL A 35 -12.07 -9.20 26.85
CA VAL A 35 -12.01 -9.93 25.58
C VAL A 35 -10.60 -9.74 25.02
N GLU A 36 -9.79 -10.79 25.04
CA GLU A 36 -8.52 -10.84 24.32
C GLU A 36 -8.78 -10.55 22.82
N PRO A 37 -8.00 -9.67 22.16
CA PRO A 37 -8.08 -9.53 20.72
C PRO A 37 -7.63 -10.84 20.08
N THR A 38 -8.57 -11.54 19.45
CA THR A 38 -8.29 -12.69 18.60
C THR A 38 -7.15 -12.34 17.63
N PRO A 39 -6.07 -13.13 17.56
CA PRO A 39 -5.03 -12.93 16.55
C PRO A 39 -5.67 -12.97 15.16
N ALA A 40 -5.53 -11.88 14.40
CA ALA A 40 -5.94 -11.88 13.01
C ALA A 40 -5.15 -12.96 12.28
N THR A 41 -5.85 -14.00 11.82
CA THR A 41 -5.29 -15.02 10.95
C THR A 41 -4.66 -14.31 9.75
N PRO A 42 -3.38 -14.52 9.42
CA PRO A 42 -2.82 -13.96 8.22
C PRO A 42 -3.61 -14.52 7.03
N THR A 43 -4.38 -13.65 6.38
CA THR A 43 -5.00 -13.94 5.09
C THR A 43 -3.85 -14.20 4.13
N ASN A 44 -3.57 -15.48 3.90
CA ASN A 44 -2.66 -15.94 2.86
C ASN A 44 -3.36 -15.72 1.52
N ALA A 45 -3.53 -14.45 1.14
CA ALA A 45 -3.95 -14.08 -0.20
C ALA A 45 -2.85 -14.57 -1.15
N PRO A 46 -3.18 -15.25 -2.25
CA PRO A 46 -2.17 -15.62 -3.24
C PRO A 46 -1.40 -14.36 -3.62
N ALA A 47 -0.07 -14.40 -3.43
CA ALA A 47 0.80 -13.32 -3.85
C ALA A 47 0.52 -13.01 -5.32
N ALA A 48 0.18 -11.76 -5.63
CA ALA A 48 -0.06 -11.35 -6.99
C ALA A 48 1.16 -11.71 -7.81
N THR A 49 0.97 -12.46 -8.89
CA THR A 49 2.06 -12.93 -9.75
C THR A 49 2.13 -12.04 -10.98
N LEU A 50 3.35 -11.72 -11.42
CA LEU A 50 3.56 -10.98 -12.64
C LEU A 50 3.04 -11.79 -13.84
N PRO A 51 2.36 -11.18 -14.83
CA PRO A 51 1.92 -11.91 -16.01
C PRO A 51 3.10 -12.52 -16.77
N ASN A 52 2.93 -13.76 -17.24
CA ASN A 52 3.96 -14.48 -18.01
C ASN A 52 4.41 -13.74 -19.27
N ALA A 53 3.56 -12.86 -19.84
CA ALA A 53 3.92 -12.04 -21.00
C ALA A 53 5.06 -11.04 -20.70
N LEU A 54 5.30 -10.70 -19.43
CA LEU A 54 6.39 -9.81 -19.03
C LEU A 54 7.67 -10.57 -18.65
N VAL A 55 7.57 -11.88 -18.48
CA VAL A 55 8.68 -12.78 -18.15
C VAL A 55 9.45 -13.08 -19.43
N ALA A 56 10.39 -12.19 -19.76
CA ALA A 56 11.18 -12.23 -20.98
C ALA A 56 12.48 -11.43 -20.81
N GLU A 57 13.34 -11.49 -21.83
CA GLU A 57 14.41 -10.51 -22.00
C GLU A 57 13.89 -9.31 -22.79
N TRP A 58 14.25 -8.12 -22.32
CA TRP A 58 13.82 -6.84 -22.83
C TRP A 58 15.05 -6.03 -23.24
N GLN A 59 15.12 -5.64 -24.52
CA GLN A 59 16.24 -4.90 -25.09
C GLN A 59 16.05 -3.38 -24.91
N PRO A 60 17.07 -2.62 -24.49
CA PRO A 60 16.91 -1.20 -24.18
C PRO A 60 16.64 -0.40 -25.46
N LEU A 61 15.55 0.38 -25.44
CA LEU A 61 15.18 1.29 -26.53
C LEU A 61 15.67 2.72 -26.25
N SER A 62 15.55 3.16 -25.00
CA SER A 62 15.93 4.53 -24.61
C SER A 62 17.41 4.65 -24.27
N ASN A 63 18.03 5.77 -24.66
CA ASN A 63 19.45 6.05 -24.40
C ASN A 63 19.83 5.96 -22.91
N VAL A 64 18.93 6.36 -22.01
CA VAL A 64 19.17 6.29 -20.56
C VAL A 64 19.32 4.85 -20.06
N LEU A 65 18.73 3.88 -20.75
CA LEU A 65 18.78 2.46 -20.39
C LEU A 65 19.95 1.71 -21.03
N LEU A 66 20.55 2.25 -22.10
CA LEU A 66 21.69 1.63 -22.80
C LEU A 66 22.88 1.37 -21.87
N ALA A 67 23.11 2.25 -20.89
CA ALA A 67 24.19 2.09 -19.92
C ALA A 67 23.99 0.88 -18.98
N PHE A 68 22.75 0.43 -18.82
CA PHE A 68 22.39 -0.69 -17.94
C PHE A 68 22.18 -2.01 -18.70
N GLY A 69 21.99 -1.91 -20.02
CA GLY A 69 21.84 -3.03 -20.94
C GLY A 69 20.44 -3.65 -20.90
N SER A 70 20.32 -4.85 -21.46
CA SER A 70 19.08 -5.64 -21.46
C SER A 70 18.60 -5.93 -20.05
N MET A 71 17.28 -5.96 -19.89
CA MET A 71 16.59 -6.30 -18.66
C MET A 71 15.92 -7.66 -18.83
N THR A 72 16.30 -8.63 -18.03
CA THR A 72 15.65 -9.94 -17.97
C THR A 72 14.73 -9.97 -16.76
N ILE A 73 13.45 -10.22 -16.98
CA ILE A 73 12.47 -10.43 -15.92
C ILE A 73 12.19 -11.92 -15.83
N THR A 74 12.43 -12.50 -14.66
CA THR A 74 12.01 -13.86 -14.33
C THR A 74 10.87 -13.82 -13.31
N PRO A 75 10.24 -14.96 -12.96
CA PRO A 75 9.25 -14.99 -11.87
C PRO A 75 9.82 -14.57 -10.51
N ASP A 76 11.15 -14.69 -10.32
CA ASP A 76 11.78 -14.52 -9.00
C ASP A 76 12.58 -13.21 -8.88
N GLN A 77 13.10 -12.67 -9.98
CA GLN A 77 13.97 -11.49 -9.96
C GLN A 77 13.96 -10.71 -11.26
N VAL A 78 14.43 -9.47 -11.19
CA VAL A 78 14.83 -8.66 -12.35
C VAL A 78 16.35 -8.60 -12.40
N GLN A 79 16.92 -8.78 -13.59
CA GLN A 79 18.35 -8.69 -13.83
C GLN A 79 18.63 -7.72 -14.98
N TRP A 80 19.69 -6.94 -14.85
CA TRP A 80 20.21 -6.08 -15.91
C TRP A 80 21.58 -6.60 -16.36
N SER A 81 21.87 -6.55 -17.66
CA SER A 81 23.14 -7.08 -18.19
C SER A 81 24.38 -6.28 -17.78
N SER A 82 24.19 -5.09 -17.19
CA SER A 82 25.21 -4.37 -16.42
C SER A 82 25.71 -5.11 -15.15
N GLY A 83 25.06 -6.22 -14.77
CA GLY A 83 25.48 -7.09 -13.67
C GLY A 83 24.69 -6.88 -12.38
N GLN A 84 23.70 -5.98 -12.38
CA GLN A 84 22.81 -5.78 -11.24
C GLN A 84 21.60 -6.71 -11.31
N SER A 85 21.16 -7.22 -10.18
CA SER A 85 19.92 -7.99 -10.09
C SER A 85 19.23 -7.73 -8.76
N SER A 86 17.93 -7.97 -8.73
CA SER A 86 17.14 -7.89 -7.51
C SER A 86 15.97 -8.86 -7.56
N PRO A 87 15.79 -9.69 -6.52
CA PRO A 87 14.49 -10.28 -6.22
C PRO A 87 13.43 -9.17 -6.10
N TYR A 88 12.17 -9.51 -6.39
CA TYR A 88 11.09 -8.55 -6.31
C TYR A 88 9.79 -9.12 -5.74
N GLN A 89 8.96 -8.21 -5.25
CA GLN A 89 7.57 -8.46 -4.90
C GLN A 89 6.65 -7.59 -5.77
N LEU A 90 5.59 -8.16 -6.32
CA LEU A 90 4.56 -7.38 -7.00
C LEU A 90 3.63 -6.73 -5.96
N VAL A 91 3.69 -5.40 -5.85
CA VAL A 91 2.99 -4.64 -4.79
C VAL A 91 1.83 -3.79 -5.31
N GLY A 92 1.65 -3.69 -6.64
CA GLY A 92 0.51 -3.00 -7.23
C GLY A 92 0.35 -3.23 -8.73
N THR A 93 -0.88 -3.08 -9.22
CA THR A 93 -1.22 -3.25 -10.65
C THR A 93 -1.93 -2.02 -11.25
N GLU A 94 -1.84 -0.86 -10.59
CA GLU A 94 -2.52 0.36 -11.03
C GLU A 94 -1.72 1.10 -12.11
N GLY A 95 -2.26 1.14 -13.34
CA GLY A 95 -1.63 1.80 -14.48
C GLY A 95 -0.29 1.16 -14.89
N GLY A 96 -0.07 -0.11 -14.56
CA GLY A 96 1.19 -0.85 -14.76
C GLY A 96 1.43 -1.83 -13.61
N TYR A 97 2.56 -2.53 -13.61
CA TYR A 97 2.96 -3.48 -12.58
C TYR A 97 4.07 -2.85 -11.73
N LEU A 98 3.76 -2.56 -10.47
CA LEU A 98 4.69 -1.97 -9.53
C LEU A 98 5.42 -3.07 -8.77
N LEU A 99 6.74 -3.11 -8.91
CA LEU A 99 7.62 -4.07 -8.26
C LEU A 99 8.43 -3.37 -7.17
N GLU A 100 8.44 -3.95 -5.98
CA GLU A 100 9.40 -3.61 -4.92
C GLU A 100 10.64 -4.49 -5.05
N LEU A 101 11.81 -3.87 -5.15
CA LEU A 101 13.10 -4.51 -5.37
C LEU A 101 13.85 -4.70 -4.04
N GLU A 102 14.06 -5.95 -3.65
CA GLU A 102 14.68 -6.31 -2.36
C GLU A 102 16.15 -5.86 -2.25
N ALA A 103 16.93 -5.96 -3.34
CA ALA A 103 18.35 -5.64 -3.37
C ALA A 103 18.67 -4.17 -3.66
N ARG A 104 17.66 -3.38 -4.06
CA ARG A 104 17.76 -1.92 -4.34
C ARG A 104 18.92 -1.55 -5.29
N PRO A 105 18.92 -2.04 -6.54
CA PRO A 105 19.97 -1.77 -7.51
C PRO A 105 20.20 -0.26 -7.72
N SER A 106 21.46 0.11 -7.96
CA SER A 106 21.90 1.49 -8.15
C SER A 106 21.96 1.83 -9.63
N PHE A 107 21.14 2.77 -10.07
CA PHE A 107 21.20 3.30 -11.42
C PHE A 107 21.87 4.66 -11.37
N TYR A 108 23.03 4.78 -12.01
CA TYR A 108 23.99 5.85 -11.76
C TYR A 108 24.39 5.84 -10.27
N ASP A 109 24.02 6.86 -9.51
CA ASP A 109 24.37 7.02 -8.09
C ASP A 109 23.17 6.86 -7.13
N THR A 110 22.01 6.44 -7.65
CA THR A 110 20.77 6.35 -6.87
C THR A 110 20.28 4.92 -6.78
N GLN A 111 20.07 4.44 -5.55
CA GLN A 111 19.42 3.15 -5.28
C GLN A 111 17.92 3.24 -5.54
N ASN A 112 17.37 2.25 -6.24
CA ASN A 112 15.96 2.20 -6.60
C ASN A 112 15.25 1.07 -5.86
N GLN A 113 14.33 1.42 -4.97
CA GLN A 113 13.50 0.44 -4.26
C GLN A 113 12.31 -0.02 -5.10
N PHE A 114 11.82 0.80 -6.03
CA PHE A 114 10.66 0.42 -6.84
C PHE A 114 10.90 0.64 -8.32
N ILE A 115 10.35 -0.24 -9.12
CA ILE A 115 10.17 -0.02 -10.56
C ILE A 115 8.71 -0.23 -10.94
N LYS A 116 8.20 0.59 -11.85
CA LYS A 116 6.87 0.40 -12.44
C LYS A 116 7.02 0.00 -13.89
N LEU A 117 6.55 -1.20 -14.23
CA LEU A 117 6.51 -1.72 -15.59
C LEU A 117 5.17 -1.33 -16.23
N MET A 118 5.20 -0.67 -17.38
CA MET A 118 4.02 -0.21 -18.11
C MET A 118 4.08 -0.82 -19.52
N PRO A 119 3.53 -2.03 -19.70
CA PRO A 119 3.53 -2.70 -20.99
C PRO A 119 2.70 -1.91 -21.98
N GLN A 120 3.28 -1.63 -23.14
CA GLN A 120 2.60 -1.04 -24.26
C GLN A 120 2.14 -2.16 -25.18
N ALA A 121 0.84 -2.27 -25.36
CA ALA A 121 0.28 -3.26 -26.27
C ALA A 121 0.48 -2.80 -27.71
N ASP A 122 0.91 -3.72 -28.56
CA ASP A 122 0.93 -3.56 -30.00
C ASP A 122 -0.52 -3.56 -30.56
N THR A 123 -0.64 -3.42 -31.88
CA THR A 123 -1.93 -3.47 -32.58
C THR A 123 -2.63 -4.83 -32.49
N ASN A 124 -1.95 -5.89 -32.04
CA ASN A 124 -2.48 -7.24 -31.86
C ASN A 124 -2.78 -7.58 -30.38
N GLY A 125 -2.54 -6.65 -29.46
CA GLY A 125 -2.74 -6.84 -28.02
C GLY A 125 -1.61 -7.57 -27.29
N ALA A 126 -0.47 -7.84 -27.96
CA ALA A 126 0.74 -8.36 -27.35
C ALA A 126 1.63 -7.20 -26.88
N ALA A 127 2.28 -7.33 -25.72
CA ALA A 127 3.23 -6.31 -25.29
C ALA A 127 4.54 -6.44 -26.09
N ASP A 128 4.78 -5.53 -27.03
CA ASP A 128 6.02 -5.46 -27.82
C ASP A 128 7.08 -4.56 -27.17
N SER A 129 6.65 -3.72 -26.23
CA SER A 129 7.49 -2.79 -25.51
C SER A 129 6.99 -2.55 -24.09
N ILE A 130 7.90 -2.14 -23.21
CA ILE A 130 7.60 -1.79 -21.83
C ILE A 130 8.27 -0.48 -21.51
N GLU A 131 7.50 0.46 -20.99
CA GLU A 131 8.04 1.64 -20.32
C GLU A 131 8.31 1.30 -18.86
N VAL A 132 9.45 1.75 -18.33
CA VAL A 132 9.90 1.47 -16.97
C VAL A 132 10.23 2.78 -16.26
N ALA A 133 9.54 3.04 -15.16
CA ALA A 133 9.83 4.13 -14.24
C ALA A 133 10.58 3.60 -13.02
N PHE A 134 11.59 4.32 -12.55
CA PHE A 134 12.43 3.96 -11.41
C PHE A 134 12.24 4.95 -10.27
N TYR A 135 11.93 4.44 -9.08
CA TYR A 135 11.69 5.24 -7.87
C TYR A 135 12.67 4.85 -6.76
N PRO A 136 13.32 5.82 -6.11
CA PRO A 136 14.27 5.54 -5.02
C PRO A 136 13.63 4.90 -3.79
N ASP A 137 12.41 5.35 -3.46
CA ASP A 137 11.68 4.99 -2.25
C ASP A 137 10.17 5.29 -2.38
N ALA A 138 9.41 4.92 -1.34
CA ALA A 138 7.96 5.06 -1.32
C ALA A 138 7.48 6.53 -1.33
N SER A 139 8.30 7.49 -0.85
CA SER A 139 7.91 8.91 -0.84
C SER A 139 7.93 9.52 -2.24
N HIS A 140 8.85 9.05 -3.10
CA HIS A 140 8.91 9.39 -4.51
C HIS A 140 7.76 8.73 -5.27
N LEU A 141 7.50 7.45 -4.99
CA LEU A 141 6.36 6.73 -5.57
C LEU A 141 5.01 7.41 -5.27
N GLN A 142 4.77 7.82 -4.03
CA GLN A 142 3.51 8.49 -3.63
C GLN A 142 3.26 9.82 -4.36
N ARG A 143 4.33 10.47 -4.81
CA ARG A 143 4.27 11.73 -5.56
C ARG A 143 4.39 11.54 -7.07
N ASP A 144 4.51 10.29 -7.52
CA ASP A 144 4.79 9.92 -8.91
C ASP A 144 6.09 10.57 -9.45
N GLU A 145 7.07 10.75 -8.57
CA GLU A 145 8.37 11.38 -8.87
C GLU A 145 9.43 10.31 -9.20
N TYR A 146 9.46 9.82 -10.44
CA TYR A 146 10.52 8.90 -10.87
C TYR A 146 11.83 9.67 -11.14
N ILE A 147 12.96 9.04 -10.82
CA ILE A 147 14.29 9.61 -11.11
C ILE A 147 14.80 9.25 -12.51
N MET A 148 14.24 8.18 -13.08
CA MET A 148 14.62 7.66 -14.37
C MET A 148 13.39 7.00 -15.00
N TYR A 149 13.24 7.22 -16.29
CA TYR A 149 12.18 6.63 -17.10
C TYR A 149 12.73 6.32 -18.48
N GLY A 150 12.41 5.14 -18.99
CA GLY A 150 12.82 4.73 -20.33
C GLY A 150 12.03 3.53 -20.80
N SER A 151 12.27 3.12 -22.03
CA SER A 151 11.55 2.01 -22.67
C SER A 151 12.50 0.88 -23.04
N TYR A 152 11.97 -0.33 -22.97
CA TYR A 152 12.53 -1.53 -23.56
C TYR A 152 11.59 -2.10 -24.63
N PHE A 153 12.09 -2.94 -25.52
CA PHE A 153 11.29 -3.71 -26.48
C PHE A 153 11.57 -5.22 -26.35
N ALA A 154 10.59 -6.04 -26.70
CA ALA A 154 10.72 -7.50 -26.71
C ALA A 154 11.59 -7.93 -27.90
N GLU A 155 12.47 -8.91 -27.68
CA GLU A 155 13.23 -9.57 -28.76
C GLU A 155 12.35 -10.52 -29.59
#